data_AF-A0A5R9LPZ5-F1
#
_entry.id   AF-A0A5R9LPZ5-F1
#
_cell.length_a   1.000
_cell.length_b   1.000
_cell.length_c   1.000
_cell.angle_alpha   90.00
_cell.angle_beta   90.00
_cell.angle_gamma   90.00
#
_symmetry.space_group_name_H-M   'P 1'
#
loop_
_entity.id
_entity.type
_entity.pdbx_description
1 polymer ?
#
loop_
_entity_poly.entity_id
_entity_poly.type
_entity_poly.pdbx_seq_one_letter_code
_entity_poly.pdbx_strand_id
1 'polypeptide(L)'
;MKAWIGAHRGLLLAVGAAVVITAAVLVAVLPGSHRADSIPPTRAREYSQQQACLLTSDRGLADAAAVPVWAGMQDASAKTRTRVMYLAVAGEQSAANAAPFLASLAQRHCTVVLTVGAAPGGAVAIDGPKFPGTRFVIVGGTATGSNVTVLPADSPNATRSSVASAVESATHG
;
A
#
# COMPACT_ATOMS: atom_id res chain seq x y z
N MET A 1 -48.24 -67.22 -12.99
CA MET A 1 -46.97 -66.58 -13.43
C MET A 1 -46.82 -65.18 -12.82
N LYS A 2 -46.65 -65.05 -11.49
CA LYS A 2 -46.56 -63.73 -10.82
C LYS A 2 -45.53 -63.65 -9.68
N ALA A 3 -44.82 -64.73 -9.37
CA ALA A 3 -43.92 -64.81 -8.22
C ALA A 3 -42.45 -64.42 -8.51
N TRP A 4 -42.08 -64.21 -9.78
CA TRP A 4 -40.67 -64.04 -10.18
C TRP A 4 -40.18 -62.58 -10.26
N ILE A 5 -41.02 -61.59 -9.92
CA ILE A 5 -40.67 -60.15 -10.02
C ILE A 5 -40.31 -59.54 -8.65
N GLY A 6 -40.78 -60.13 -7.54
CA GLY A 6 -40.58 -59.60 -6.18
C GLY A 6 -39.16 -59.82 -5.63
N ALA A 7 -38.57 -60.99 -5.89
CA ALA A 7 -37.26 -61.36 -5.35
C ALA A 7 -36.11 -60.51 -5.93
N HIS A 8 -36.18 -60.14 -7.21
CA HIS A 8 -35.16 -59.33 -7.86
C HIS A 8 -35.17 -57.87 -7.39
N ARG A 9 -36.32 -57.32 -7.01
CA ARG A 9 -36.43 -55.94 -6.49
C ARG A 9 -35.86 -55.81 -5.08
N GLY A 10 -36.06 -56.82 -4.23
CA GLY A 10 -35.45 -56.86 -2.90
C GLY A 10 -33.92 -57.00 -2.94
N LEU A 11 -33.40 -57.82 -3.86
CA LEU A 11 -31.97 -58.00 -4.04
C LEU A 11 -31.29 -56.72 -4.59
N LEU A 12 -31.91 -56.04 -5.55
CA LEU A 12 -31.40 -54.79 -6.12
C LEU A 12 -31.37 -53.63 -5.11
N LEU A 13 -32.36 -53.56 -4.21
CA LEU A 13 -32.37 -52.56 -3.14
C LEU A 13 -31.32 -52.85 -2.06
N ALA A 14 -31.09 -54.12 -1.72
CA ALA A 14 -30.08 -54.52 -0.75
C ALA A 14 -28.65 -54.26 -1.25
N VAL A 15 -28.37 -54.52 -2.54
CA VAL A 15 -27.08 -54.22 -3.17
C VAL A 15 -26.85 -52.71 -3.26
N GLY A 16 -27.89 -51.94 -3.61
CA GLY A 16 -27.82 -50.47 -3.63
C GLY A 16 -27.48 -49.88 -2.26
N ALA A 17 -28.11 -50.37 -1.19
CA ALA A 17 -27.83 -49.93 0.17
C ALA A 17 -26.39 -50.27 0.61
N ALA A 18 -25.88 -51.46 0.28
CA ALA A 18 -24.53 -51.88 0.63
C ALA A 18 -23.44 -51.02 -0.05
N VAL A 19 -23.65 -50.62 -1.32
CA VAL A 19 -22.72 -49.75 -2.06
C VAL A 19 -22.68 -48.34 -1.47
N VAL A 20 -23.84 -47.79 -1.06
CA VAL A 20 -23.90 -46.46 -0.43
C VAL A 20 -23.20 -46.46 0.93
N ILE A 21 -23.41 -47.50 1.73
CA ILE A 21 -22.77 -47.62 3.05
C ILE A 21 -21.24 -47.77 2.89
N THR A 22 -20.77 -48.62 1.98
CA THR A 22 -19.33 -48.79 1.75
C THR A 22 -18.67 -47.53 1.19
N ALA A 23 -19.32 -46.81 0.28
CA ALA A 23 -18.83 -45.51 -0.19
C ALA A 23 -18.76 -44.46 0.94
N ALA A 24 -19.78 -44.40 1.81
CA ALA A 24 -19.80 -43.49 2.95
C ALA A 24 -18.68 -43.82 3.98
N VAL A 25 -18.44 -45.10 4.24
CA VAL A 25 -17.35 -45.55 5.12
C VAL A 25 -15.99 -45.24 4.49
N LEU A 26 -15.81 -45.46 3.19
CA LEU A 26 -14.56 -45.10 2.49
C LEU A 26 -14.30 -43.59 2.52
N VAL A 27 -15.33 -42.75 2.35
CA VAL A 27 -15.21 -41.28 2.48
C VAL A 27 -14.89 -40.87 3.92
N ALA A 28 -15.45 -41.56 4.92
CA ALA A 28 -15.22 -41.24 6.34
C ALA A 28 -13.84 -41.70 6.86
N VAL A 29 -13.28 -42.77 6.30
CA VAL A 29 -11.98 -43.34 6.71
C VAL A 29 -10.83 -42.80 5.87
N LEU A 30 -11.10 -42.18 4.71
CA LEU A 30 -10.10 -41.42 3.98
C LEU A 30 -9.56 -40.31 4.90
N PRO A 31 -8.27 -40.33 5.26
CA PRO A 31 -7.68 -39.28 6.07
C PRO A 31 -7.74 -37.99 5.25
N GLY A 32 -8.75 -37.17 5.56
CA GLY A 32 -9.00 -35.92 4.90
C GLY A 32 -7.75 -35.06 4.98
N SER A 33 -7.08 -34.91 3.84
CA SER A 33 -6.15 -33.86 3.46
C SER A 33 -6.85 -32.48 3.42
N HIS A 34 -7.83 -32.27 4.29
CA HIS A 34 -8.58 -31.05 4.52
C HIS A 34 -8.13 -30.42 5.83
N ARG A 35 -6.83 -30.47 6.13
CA ARG A 35 -6.25 -29.26 6.69
C ARG A 35 -6.38 -28.26 5.57
N ALA A 36 -7.46 -27.48 5.61
CA ALA A 36 -7.40 -26.16 5.06
C ALA A 36 -6.14 -25.57 5.69
N ASP A 37 -5.02 -25.66 4.98
CA ASP A 37 -3.89 -24.80 5.21
C ASP A 37 -4.54 -23.43 5.16
N SER A 38 -4.78 -22.87 6.35
CA SER A 38 -5.27 -21.52 6.48
C SER A 38 -4.22 -20.71 5.76
N ILE A 39 -4.47 -20.38 4.48
CA ILE A 39 -3.65 -19.45 3.73
C ILE A 39 -3.59 -18.26 4.68
N PRO A 40 -2.41 -17.98 5.29
CA PRO A 40 -2.35 -16.93 6.29
C PRO A 40 -2.97 -15.70 5.63
N PRO A 41 -3.92 -15.03 6.30
CA PRO A 41 -4.73 -13.99 5.68
C PRO A 41 -3.79 -13.09 4.91
N THR A 42 -4.07 -12.92 3.61
CA THR A 42 -3.21 -12.15 2.71
C THR A 42 -2.80 -10.90 3.45
N ARG A 43 -1.49 -10.67 3.61
CA ARG A 43 -0.94 -9.51 4.32
C ARG A 43 -1.18 -8.20 3.55
N ALA A 44 -2.20 -8.17 2.69
CA ALA A 44 -2.72 -7.00 2.06
C ALA A 44 -3.31 -6.13 3.17
N ARG A 45 -2.45 -5.29 3.75
CA ARG A 45 -2.89 -4.19 4.60
C ARG A 45 -3.81 -3.35 3.75
N GLU A 46 -5.09 -3.29 4.12
CA GLU A 46 -6.02 -2.34 3.55
C GLU A 46 -5.53 -0.95 3.93
N TYR A 47 -4.93 -0.25 2.97
CA TYR A 47 -4.45 1.11 3.13
C TYR A 47 -5.61 2.07 2.87
N SER A 48 -5.62 3.21 3.58
CA SER A 48 -6.60 4.26 3.33
C SER A 48 -6.46 4.79 1.89
N GLN A 49 -7.52 5.43 1.38
CA GLN A 49 -7.49 6.09 0.07
C GLN A 49 -6.47 7.25 0.01
N GLN A 50 -5.99 7.73 1.16
CA GLN A 50 -5.01 8.80 1.26
C GLN A 50 -3.59 8.25 1.07
N GLN A 51 -2.77 9.00 0.33
CA GLN A 51 -1.43 8.58 -0.05
C GLN A 51 -0.42 9.69 0.26
N ALA A 52 0.67 9.32 0.91
CA ALA A 52 1.81 10.20 1.16
C ALA A 52 2.96 9.83 0.22
N CYS A 53 3.44 10.80 -0.54
CA CYS A 53 4.40 10.54 -1.62
C CYS A 53 5.68 11.34 -1.43
N LEU A 54 6.83 10.71 -1.63
CA LEU A 54 8.14 11.34 -1.53
C LEU A 54 8.71 11.59 -2.92
N LEU A 55 9.03 12.84 -3.25
CA LEU A 55 9.77 13.20 -4.45
C LEU A 55 11.24 13.48 -4.07
N THR A 56 12.16 12.72 -4.65
CA THR A 56 13.59 12.81 -4.34
C THR A 56 14.40 13.23 -5.57
N SER A 57 15.69 13.49 -5.35
CA SER A 57 16.69 13.50 -6.42
C SER A 57 16.77 12.15 -7.14
N ASP A 58 17.56 12.12 -8.22
CA ASP A 58 17.93 10.91 -8.98
C ASP A 58 18.51 9.79 -8.11
N ARG A 59 19.19 10.15 -7.02
CA ARG A 59 19.74 9.18 -6.05
C ARG A 59 18.68 8.46 -5.22
N GLY A 60 17.41 8.85 -5.31
CA GLY A 60 16.33 8.13 -4.64
C GLY A 60 16.53 8.08 -3.12
N LEU A 61 16.27 6.91 -2.55
CA LEU A 61 16.49 6.62 -1.13
C LEU A 61 17.97 6.37 -0.77
N ALA A 62 18.88 6.33 -1.75
CA ALA A 62 20.32 6.30 -1.48
C ALA A 62 20.85 7.70 -1.11
N ASP A 63 20.02 8.75 -1.26
CA ASP A 63 20.33 10.06 -0.71
C ASP A 63 20.20 10.06 0.82
N ALA A 64 21.29 10.41 1.52
CA ALA A 64 21.32 10.51 2.97
C ALA A 64 20.24 11.47 3.52
N ALA A 65 19.90 12.52 2.77
CA ALA A 65 18.82 13.44 3.15
C ALA A 65 17.43 12.80 3.04
N ALA A 66 17.24 11.83 2.14
CA ALA A 66 15.95 11.16 1.93
C ALA A 66 15.70 10.05 2.95
N VAL A 67 16.75 9.43 3.51
CA VAL A 67 16.65 8.35 4.50
C VAL A 67 15.76 8.70 5.70
N PRO A 68 16.01 9.79 6.46
CA PRO A 68 15.18 10.12 7.62
C PRO A 68 13.74 10.51 7.23
N VAL A 69 13.54 11.10 6.06
CA VAL A 69 12.21 11.47 5.55
C VAL A 69 11.41 10.20 5.25
N TRP A 70 12.00 9.26 4.52
CA TRP A 70 11.37 7.98 4.22
C TRP A 70 11.07 7.18 5.50
N ALA A 71 11.99 7.18 6.47
CA ALA A 71 11.75 6.55 7.77
C ALA A 71 10.54 7.17 8.50
N GLY A 72 10.41 8.50 8.52
CA GLY A 72 9.28 9.17 9.16
C GLY A 72 7.95 8.87 8.46
N MET A 73 7.95 8.82 7.14
CA MET A 73 6.77 8.41 6.37
C MET A 73 6.36 6.97 6.70
N GLN A 74 7.33 6.05 6.81
CA GLN A 74 7.05 4.66 7.20
C GLN A 74 6.48 4.57 8.62
N ASP A 75 6.97 5.36 9.57
CA ASP A 75 6.42 5.42 10.93
C ASP A 75 4.96 5.87 10.92
N ALA A 76 4.65 6.92 10.16
CA ALA A 76 3.28 7.40 9.99
C ALA A 76 2.40 6.33 9.31
N SER A 77 2.90 5.67 8.25
CA SER A 77 2.19 4.59 7.57
C SER A 77 1.86 3.42 8.51
N ALA A 78 2.78 3.07 9.41
CA ALA A 78 2.58 2.01 10.39
C ALA A 78 1.43 2.32 11.37
N LYS A 79 1.26 3.58 11.76
CA LYS A 79 0.21 4.03 12.69
C LYS A 79 -1.14 4.29 12.00
N THR A 80 -1.10 4.95 10.85
CA THR A 80 -2.28 5.51 10.17
C THR A 80 -2.85 4.62 9.08
N ARG A 81 -2.07 3.62 8.65
CA ARG A 81 -2.33 2.85 7.41
C ARG A 81 -2.47 3.73 6.17
N THR A 82 -1.86 4.91 6.17
CA THR A 82 -1.65 5.70 4.95
C THR A 82 -0.67 4.96 4.05
N ARG A 83 -0.96 4.88 2.75
CA ARG A 83 -0.01 4.33 1.78
C ARG A 83 1.14 5.31 1.58
N VAL A 84 2.37 4.81 1.64
CA VAL A 84 3.58 5.60 1.34
C VAL A 84 4.26 5.11 0.07
N MET A 85 4.77 6.03 -0.74
CA MET A 85 5.56 5.72 -1.93
C MET A 85 6.62 6.79 -2.19
N TYR A 86 7.60 6.49 -3.02
CA TYR A 86 8.58 7.46 -3.48
C TYR A 86 8.69 7.46 -5.01
N LEU A 87 9.14 8.59 -5.54
CA LEU A 87 9.48 8.80 -6.93
C LEU A 87 10.78 9.60 -6.99
N ALA A 88 11.76 9.08 -7.74
CA ALA A 88 13.01 9.78 -8.00
C ALA A 88 12.89 10.59 -9.29
N VAL A 89 13.37 11.85 -9.26
CA VAL A 89 13.48 12.67 -10.47
C VAL A 89 14.64 12.14 -11.29
N ALA A 90 14.32 11.45 -12.40
CA ALA A 90 15.33 10.94 -13.32
C ALA A 90 15.88 12.07 -14.21
N GLY A 91 17.18 11.98 -14.53
CA GLY A 91 17.86 12.94 -15.41
C GLY A 91 18.30 14.20 -14.69
N GLU A 92 18.24 15.32 -15.41
CA GLU A 92 18.76 16.62 -14.95
C GLU A 92 18.13 17.07 -13.61
N GLN A 93 18.96 17.49 -12.65
CA GLN A 93 18.48 17.91 -11.33
C GLN A 93 18.12 19.40 -11.32
N SER A 94 17.05 19.74 -12.05
CA SER A 94 16.46 21.09 -12.08
C SER A 94 14.98 21.09 -11.71
N ALA A 95 14.46 22.23 -11.22
CA ALA A 95 13.04 22.39 -10.91
C ALA A 95 12.14 22.15 -12.13
N ALA A 96 12.56 22.63 -13.31
CA ALA A 96 11.84 22.42 -14.56
C ALA A 96 11.75 20.93 -14.94
N ASN A 97 12.82 20.16 -14.75
CA ASN A 97 12.79 18.72 -14.99
C ASN A 97 11.97 17.96 -13.92
N ALA A 98 11.95 18.44 -12.67
CA ALA A 98 11.20 17.83 -11.58
C ALA A 98 9.67 18.10 -11.66
N ALA A 99 9.24 19.17 -12.33
CA ALA A 99 7.84 19.55 -12.51
C ALA A 99 6.91 18.43 -13.04
N PRO A 100 7.23 17.70 -14.12
CA PRO A 100 6.39 16.59 -14.59
C PRO A 100 6.30 15.44 -13.58
N PHE A 101 7.37 15.17 -12.82
CA PHE A 101 7.34 14.14 -11.76
C PHE A 101 6.41 14.56 -10.61
N LEU A 102 6.49 15.83 -10.19
CA LEU A 102 5.57 16.43 -9.23
C LEU A 102 4.11 16.31 -9.69
N ALA A 103 3.83 16.69 -10.93
CA ALA A 103 2.50 16.59 -11.53
C ALA A 103 1.98 15.15 -11.53
N SER A 104 2.85 14.17 -11.79
CA SER A 104 2.48 12.76 -11.76
C SER A 104 2.05 12.29 -10.36
N LEU A 105 2.66 12.82 -9.29
CA LEU A 105 2.28 12.51 -7.92
C LEU A 105 0.92 13.12 -7.58
N ALA A 106 0.68 14.37 -7.96
CA ALA A 106 -0.62 15.01 -7.80
C ALA A 106 -1.73 14.23 -8.53
N GLN A 107 -1.48 13.78 -9.76
CA GLN A 107 -2.41 12.97 -10.54
C GLN A 107 -2.66 11.57 -9.96
N ARG A 108 -1.70 11.01 -9.20
CA ARG A 108 -1.85 9.74 -8.49
C ARG A 108 -2.62 9.87 -7.16
N HIS A 109 -3.22 11.03 -6.91
CA HIS A 109 -3.97 11.36 -5.69
C HIS A 109 -3.12 11.29 -4.41
N CYS A 110 -1.85 11.69 -4.50
CA CYS A 110 -1.05 11.98 -3.32
C CYS A 110 -1.66 13.19 -2.59
N THR A 111 -2.23 12.98 -1.40
CA THR A 111 -2.81 14.03 -0.57
C THR A 111 -1.72 14.89 0.09
N VAL A 112 -0.59 14.27 0.39
CA VAL A 112 0.63 14.96 0.82
C VAL A 112 1.83 14.53 -0.02
N VAL A 113 2.59 15.51 -0.50
CA VAL A 113 3.84 15.28 -1.24
C VAL A 113 4.99 15.93 -0.48
N LEU A 114 5.92 15.10 -0.04
CA LEU A 114 7.16 15.51 0.60
C LEU A 114 8.27 15.58 -0.44
N THR A 115 9.15 16.57 -0.34
CA THR A 115 10.27 16.71 -1.27
C THR A 115 11.59 16.78 -0.54
N VAL A 116 12.61 16.13 -1.11
CA VAL A 116 13.99 16.19 -0.64
C VAL A 116 14.91 16.56 -1.79
N GLY A 117 15.71 17.60 -1.58
CA GLY A 117 16.65 18.12 -2.57
C GLY A 117 16.13 19.34 -3.34
N ALA A 118 17.07 20.08 -3.93
CA ALA A 118 16.79 21.38 -4.53
C ALA A 118 15.85 21.30 -5.74
N ALA A 119 15.99 20.29 -6.61
CA ALA A 119 15.15 20.14 -7.79
C ALA A 119 13.68 19.80 -7.44
N PRO A 120 13.40 18.75 -6.63
CA PRO A 120 12.05 18.50 -6.11
C PRO A 120 11.45 19.68 -5.35
N GLY A 121 12.20 20.30 -4.43
CA GLY A 121 11.72 21.42 -3.63
C GLY A 121 11.44 22.67 -4.48
N GLY A 122 12.30 22.96 -5.46
CA GLY A 122 12.11 24.06 -6.40
C GLY A 122 10.89 23.86 -7.29
N ALA A 123 10.62 22.63 -7.74
CA ALA A 123 9.40 22.33 -8.48
C ALA A 123 8.14 22.60 -7.65
N VAL A 124 8.14 22.24 -6.36
CA VAL A 124 7.02 22.59 -5.46
C VAL A 124 6.92 24.09 -5.24
N ALA A 125 8.03 24.79 -5.04
CA ALA A 125 8.01 26.24 -4.83
C ALA A 125 7.42 27.00 -6.03
N ILE A 126 7.64 26.51 -7.25
CA ILE A 126 7.16 27.12 -8.50
C ILE A 126 5.74 26.64 -8.85
N ASP A 127 5.51 25.33 -8.80
CA ASP A 127 4.30 24.70 -9.37
C ASP A 127 3.30 24.21 -8.31
N GLY A 128 3.65 24.23 -7.03
CA GLY A 128 2.76 23.84 -5.92
C GLY A 128 1.38 24.52 -5.95
N PRO A 129 1.27 25.83 -6.25
CA PRO A 129 -0.03 26.51 -6.38
C PRO A 129 -0.94 25.93 -7.48
N LYS A 130 -0.39 25.22 -8.47
CA LYS A 130 -1.18 24.56 -9.54
C LYS A 130 -1.94 23.33 -9.04
N PHE A 131 -1.61 22.83 -7.84
CA PHE A 131 -2.19 21.62 -7.25
C PHE A 131 -2.79 21.90 -5.86
N PRO A 132 -3.87 22.70 -5.77
CA PRO A 132 -4.43 23.11 -4.48
C PRO A 132 -5.02 21.96 -3.66
N GLY A 133 -5.31 20.81 -4.29
CA GLY A 133 -5.77 19.59 -3.61
C GLY A 133 -4.65 18.78 -2.94
N THR A 134 -3.38 19.16 -3.16
CA THR A 134 -2.22 18.49 -2.56
C THR A 134 -1.53 19.42 -1.58
N ARG A 135 -1.22 18.89 -0.39
CA ARG A 135 -0.36 19.57 0.58
C ARG A 135 1.09 19.22 0.29
N PHE A 136 1.96 20.23 0.23
CA PHE A 136 3.37 20.03 -0.05
C PHE A 136 4.22 20.28 1.18
N VAL A 137 5.24 19.44 1.38
CA VAL A 137 6.21 19.58 2.47
C VAL A 137 7.61 19.56 1.88
N ILE A 138 8.35 20.66 2.01
CA ILE A 138 9.74 20.75 1.57
C ILE A 138 10.64 20.50 2.78
N VAL A 139 11.46 19.45 2.71
CA VAL A 139 12.43 19.13 3.76
C VAL A 139 13.78 19.73 3.40
N GLY A 140 14.22 20.71 4.20
CA GLY A 140 15.44 21.46 3.94
C GLY A 140 15.30 22.37 2.72
N GLY A 141 15.17 23.67 2.95
CA GLY A 141 15.00 24.67 1.90
C GLY A 141 14.11 25.83 2.34
N THR A 142 13.59 26.57 1.37
CA THR A 142 12.66 27.68 1.60
C THR A 142 11.60 27.69 0.49
N ALA A 143 10.36 27.99 0.86
CA ALA A 143 9.27 28.25 -0.07
C ALA A 143 8.14 29.00 0.64
N THR A 144 7.25 29.59 -0.16
CA THR A 144 6.05 30.26 0.29
C THR A 144 4.86 29.77 -0.53
N GLY A 145 3.72 29.60 0.12
CA GLY A 145 2.50 29.12 -0.54
C GLY A 145 1.48 28.66 0.50
N SER A 146 0.19 28.79 0.20
CA SER A 146 -0.88 28.43 1.15
C SER A 146 -1.00 26.92 1.37
N ASN A 147 -0.51 26.10 0.43
CA ASN A 147 -0.48 24.65 0.52
C ASN A 147 0.96 24.09 0.67
N VAL A 148 1.93 24.91 1.05
CA VAL A 148 3.35 24.52 1.18
C VAL A 148 3.84 24.76 2.60
N THR A 149 4.37 23.72 3.23
CA THR A 149 5.04 23.78 4.53
C THR A 149 6.51 23.47 4.36
N VAL A 150 7.39 24.21 5.03
CA VAL A 150 8.82 23.92 5.07
C VAL A 150 9.16 23.26 6.40
N LEU A 151 9.83 22.11 6.35
CA LEU A 151 10.40 21.47 7.52
C LEU A 151 11.92 21.67 7.53
N PRO A 152 12.49 22.06 8.68
CA PRO A 152 13.93 22.12 8.82
C PRO A 152 14.55 20.71 8.76
N ALA A 153 15.79 20.64 8.30
CA ALA A 153 16.55 19.39 8.15
C ALA A 153 17.71 19.33 9.15
N ASP A 154 17.44 19.61 10.43
CA ASP A 154 18.47 19.85 11.45
C ASP A 154 19.25 18.60 11.84
N SER A 155 18.55 17.48 12.07
CA SER A 155 19.16 16.18 12.38
C SER A 155 18.29 15.03 11.89
N PRO A 156 18.86 13.85 11.60
CA PRO A 156 18.08 12.73 11.08
C PRO A 156 16.87 12.33 11.96
N ASN A 157 17.05 12.32 13.29
CA ASN A 157 15.97 11.96 14.21
C ASN A 157 14.88 13.04 14.29
N ALA A 158 15.27 14.32 14.31
CA ALA A 158 14.31 15.43 14.31
C ALA A 158 13.51 15.45 13.00
N THR A 159 14.19 15.34 11.85
CA THR A 159 13.56 15.26 10.53
C THR A 159 12.57 14.10 10.46
N ARG A 160 12.98 12.90 10.92
CA ARG A 160 12.10 11.71 10.96
C ARG A 160 10.82 11.97 11.76
N SER A 161 10.95 12.54 12.96
CA SER A 161 9.81 12.84 13.84
C SER A 161 8.87 13.90 13.25
N SER A 162 9.43 14.98 12.72
CA SER A 162 8.67 16.07 12.09
C SER A 162 7.93 15.58 10.84
N VAL A 163 8.57 14.74 10.03
CA VAL A 163 7.94 14.13 8.85
C VAL A 163 6.79 13.19 9.24
N ALA A 164 6.98 12.34 10.25
CA ALA A 164 5.92 11.46 10.73
C ALA A 164 4.68 12.28 11.17
N SER A 165 4.92 13.33 11.96
CA SER A 165 3.86 14.24 12.44
C SER A 165 3.15 14.95 11.29
N ALA A 166 3.90 15.42 10.28
CA ALA A 166 3.33 16.08 9.10
C ALA A 166 2.42 15.13 8.30
N VAL A 167 2.85 13.88 8.08
CA VAL A 167 2.04 12.88 7.37
C VAL A 167 0.80 12.47 8.18
N GLU A 168 0.94 12.27 9.49
CA GLU A 168 -0.18 11.97 10.39
C GLU A 168 -1.26 13.07 10.33
N SER A 169 -0.85 14.34 10.48
CA SER A 169 -1.78 15.48 10.39
C SER A 169 -2.43 15.66 9.01
N ALA A 170 -1.72 15.30 7.93
CA ALA A 170 -2.23 15.43 6.57
C ALA A 170 -3.26 14.35 6.19
N THR A 171 -3.30 13.25 6.93
CA THR A 171 -4.11 12.07 6.62
C THR A 171 -5.29 11.88 7.57
N HIS A 172 -5.31 12.60 8.68
CA HIS A 172 -6.40 12.60 9.68
C HIS A 172 -7.33 13.83 9.58
N GLY A 173 -7.22 14.61 8.49
CA GLY A 173 -8.02 15.81 8.23
C GLY A 173 -9.27 15.54 7.42
#